data_AF-A0A9E6CKG4-F1
#
_entry.id   AF-A0A9E6CKG4-F1
#
_cell.length_a   1.000
_cell.length_b   1.000
_cell.length_c   1.000
_cell.angle_alpha   90.00
_cell.angle_beta   90.00
_cell.angle_gamma   90.00
#
_symmetry.space_group_name_H-M   'P 1'
#
loop_
_entity.id
_entity.type
_entity.pdbx_description
1 polymer ?
#
loop_
_entity_poly.entity_id
_entity_poly.type
_entity_poly.pdbx_seq_one_letter_code
_entity_poly.pdbx_strand_id
1 'polypeptide(L)'
;ALGIAFHDPYIASLKEFGDMSTSVSFQPDMRLIDKIQRTVRHSGTRSTMTTNDELDHGSAIPLVMLNEFIQDRKLVVITPPVASAKELIVLGGNIREAINVTDRRIAVLCSAELSHRLSELSPGGIHKDAEAFDKNIRSALTDGNSVQLLKISDITVEEQGAQGLDSIRLFWGLLADTNYTMDELAYEHPYGIGHLTMVAKLH
;
A
#
# COMPACT_ATOMS: atom_id res chain seq x y z
N ALA A 1 4.54 14.11 5.03
CA ALA A 1 4.09 13.64 6.36
C ALA A 1 3.28 12.37 6.14
N LEU A 2 3.34 11.39 7.04
CA LEU A 2 2.50 10.19 6.97
C LEU A 2 1.03 10.62 7.04
N GLY A 3 0.26 10.36 5.99
CA GLY A 3 -1.19 10.58 6.01
C GLY A 3 -1.87 9.50 6.83
N ILE A 4 -2.81 9.88 7.70
CA ILE A 4 -3.65 8.95 8.45
C ILE A 4 -5.09 9.41 8.32
N ALA A 5 -5.96 8.56 7.77
CA ALA A 5 -7.39 8.85 7.74
C ALA A 5 -7.94 8.84 9.18
N PHE A 6 -8.84 9.78 9.47
CA PHE A 6 -9.45 9.94 10.79
C PHE A 6 -10.89 10.45 10.64
N HIS A 7 -11.77 9.53 10.30
CA HIS A 7 -13.21 9.77 10.25
C HIS A 7 -13.95 8.50 10.72
N ASP A 8 -15.13 8.69 11.30
CA ASP A 8 -16.01 7.61 11.75
C ASP A 8 -17.43 7.84 11.20
N PRO A 9 -17.90 7.02 10.22
CA PRO A 9 -17.21 5.92 9.54
C PRO A 9 -16.35 6.37 8.35
N TYR A 10 -15.48 5.51 7.83
CA TYR A 10 -14.96 5.66 6.46
C TYR A 10 -16.00 5.22 5.43
N ILE A 11 -16.00 5.86 4.26
CA ILE A 11 -16.80 5.49 3.09
C ILE A 11 -15.84 5.11 1.96
N ALA A 12 -15.99 3.89 1.44
CA ALA A 12 -15.36 3.46 0.19
C ALA A 12 -16.44 3.35 -0.88
N SER A 13 -16.24 4.02 -2.01
CA SER A 13 -17.27 4.25 -3.04
C SER A 13 -16.67 4.12 -4.44
N LEU A 14 -17.43 3.59 -5.39
CA LEU A 14 -17.03 3.50 -6.80
C LEU A 14 -17.63 4.62 -7.68
N LYS A 15 -18.14 5.68 -7.04
CA LYS A 15 -18.79 6.82 -7.71
C LYS A 15 -17.90 7.52 -8.72
N GLU A 16 -16.59 7.62 -8.47
CA GLU A 16 -15.62 8.21 -9.41
C GLU A 16 -15.57 7.45 -10.75
N PHE A 17 -15.97 6.17 -10.75
CA PHE A 17 -16.01 5.31 -11.93
C PHE A 17 -17.42 5.23 -12.56
N GLY A 18 -18.35 6.06 -12.10
CA GLY A 18 -19.74 6.10 -12.60
C GLY A 18 -20.69 5.10 -11.95
N ASP A 19 -20.22 4.28 -11.00
CA ASP A 19 -21.07 3.41 -10.19
C ASP A 19 -21.55 4.16 -8.94
N MET A 20 -22.78 4.69 -9.01
CA MET A 20 -23.42 5.42 -7.92
C MET A 20 -24.01 4.51 -6.83
N SER A 21 -24.00 3.20 -7.02
CA SER A 21 -24.69 2.23 -6.17
C SER A 21 -23.76 1.49 -5.21
N THR A 22 -22.50 1.28 -5.62
CA THR A 22 -21.52 0.57 -4.80
C THR A 22 -20.86 1.51 -3.79
N SER A 23 -21.27 1.39 -2.53
CA SER A 23 -20.67 2.09 -1.40
C SER A 23 -20.71 1.20 -0.16
N VAL A 24 -19.59 1.16 0.57
CA VAL A 24 -19.43 0.38 1.80
C VAL A 24 -18.80 1.25 2.89
N SER A 25 -19.14 0.97 4.16
CA SER A 25 -18.68 1.76 5.30
C SER A 25 -17.84 0.93 6.26
N PHE A 26 -16.77 1.53 6.80
CA PHE A 26 -15.89 0.86 7.75
C PHE A 26 -15.65 1.70 9.00
N GLN A 27 -15.46 1.03 10.13
CA GLN A 27 -15.20 1.67 11.41
C GLN A 27 -13.69 1.88 11.61
N PRO A 28 -13.23 3.07 12.04
CA PRO A 28 -11.83 3.30 12.33
C PRO A 28 -11.37 2.60 13.61
N ASP A 29 -10.10 2.22 13.67
CA ASP A 29 -9.45 1.84 14.93
C ASP A 29 -8.72 3.02 15.57
N MET A 30 -9.47 3.88 16.26
CA MET A 30 -8.95 5.10 16.88
C MET A 30 -7.77 4.85 17.84
N ARG A 31 -7.75 3.71 18.54
CA ARG A 31 -6.66 3.36 19.46
C ARG A 31 -5.39 2.99 18.70
N LEU A 32 -5.51 2.26 17.60
CA LEU A 32 -4.37 1.91 16.76
C LEU A 32 -3.84 3.15 16.01
N ILE A 33 -4.73 4.03 15.54
CA ILE A 33 -4.36 5.33 14.96
C ILE A 33 -3.52 6.15 15.94
N ASP A 34 -4.01 6.37 17.17
CA ASP A 34 -3.27 7.10 18.21
C ASP A 34 -1.91 6.46 18.51
N LYS A 35 -1.86 5.12 18.56
CA LYS A 35 -0.62 4.39 18.81
C LYS A 35 0.39 4.59 17.68
N ILE A 36 -0.02 4.39 16.43
CA ILE A 36 0.82 4.61 15.25
C ILE A 36 1.31 6.06 15.24
N GLN A 37 0.40 7.02 15.39
CA GLN A 37 0.73 8.45 15.38
C GLN A 37 1.78 8.81 16.44
N ARG A 38 1.63 8.29 17.67
CA ARG A 38 2.62 8.50 18.73
C ARG A 38 3.95 7.88 18.38
N THR A 39 3.99 6.62 17.98
CA THR A 39 5.26 5.94 17.66
C THR A 39 6.01 6.64 16.54
N VAL A 40 5.35 6.96 15.42
CA VAL A 40 6.01 7.63 14.28
C VAL A 40 6.47 9.05 14.63
N ARG A 41 5.75 9.75 15.51
CA ARG A 41 6.17 11.07 16.01
C ARG A 41 7.44 10.98 16.85
N HIS A 42 7.57 9.96 17.69
CA HIS A 42 8.79 9.75 18.49
C HIS A 42 10.00 9.38 17.63
N SER A 43 9.78 8.72 16.49
CA SER A 43 10.85 8.39 15.53
C SER A 43 11.19 9.52 14.55
N GLY A 44 10.61 10.72 14.74
CA GLY A 44 10.92 11.92 13.96
C GLY A 44 10.10 12.08 12.67
N THR A 45 9.17 11.18 12.38
CA THR A 45 8.28 11.30 11.22
C THR A 45 7.05 12.13 11.57
N ARG A 46 6.82 13.22 10.83
CA ARG A 46 5.57 13.98 10.94
C ARG A 46 4.41 13.17 10.36
N SER A 47 3.28 13.18 11.04
CA SER A 47 1.99 12.68 10.53
C SER A 47 1.01 13.83 10.33
N THR A 48 0.08 13.64 9.40
CA THR A 48 -1.08 14.52 9.17
C THR A 48 -2.34 13.68 9.20
N MET A 49 -3.44 14.27 9.64
CA MET A 49 -4.73 13.58 9.71
C MET A 49 -5.69 14.18 8.69
N THR A 50 -6.40 13.31 7.97
CA THR A 50 -7.47 13.72 7.06
C THR A 50 -8.81 13.30 7.66
N THR A 51 -9.75 14.24 7.71
CA THR A 51 -11.08 14.03 8.31
C THR A 51 -12.16 13.85 7.25
N ASN A 52 -11.78 13.55 6.00
CA ASN A 52 -12.74 13.20 4.97
C ASN A 52 -13.32 11.83 5.29
N ASP A 53 -14.63 11.70 5.11
CA ASP A 53 -15.34 10.43 5.24
C ASP A 53 -15.04 9.51 4.06
N GLU A 54 -15.02 10.04 2.84
CA GLU A 54 -14.73 9.30 1.61
C GLU A 54 -13.22 9.05 1.44
N LEU A 55 -12.86 7.78 1.27
CA LEU A 55 -11.51 7.33 0.98
C LEU A 55 -11.20 7.47 -0.52
N ASP A 56 -9.94 7.73 -0.87
CA ASP A 56 -9.50 7.75 -2.27
C ASP A 56 -9.64 6.37 -2.94
N HIS A 57 -9.65 6.35 -4.28
CA HIS A 57 -9.82 5.12 -5.05
C HIS A 57 -8.76 4.05 -4.77
N GLY A 58 -7.52 4.44 -4.43
CA GLY A 58 -6.44 3.53 -4.10
C GLY A 58 -6.75 2.71 -2.84
N SER A 59 -7.53 3.27 -1.93
CA SER A 59 -8.06 2.56 -0.75
C SER A 59 -9.46 1.97 -1.00
N ALA A 60 -10.34 2.70 -1.71
CA ALA A 60 -11.74 2.33 -1.85
C ALA A 60 -11.93 1.06 -2.70
N ILE A 61 -11.22 0.92 -3.82
CA ILE A 61 -11.33 -0.25 -4.72
C ILE A 61 -11.08 -1.56 -3.97
N PRO A 62 -9.91 -1.77 -3.33
CA PRO A 62 -9.66 -3.04 -2.66
C PRO A 62 -10.57 -3.28 -1.45
N LEU A 63 -11.02 -2.22 -0.76
CA LEU A 63 -11.97 -2.34 0.35
C LEU A 63 -13.37 -2.77 -0.12
N VAL A 64 -13.85 -2.24 -1.25
CA VAL A 64 -15.09 -2.69 -1.89
C VAL A 64 -14.97 -4.17 -2.30
N MET A 65 -13.88 -4.54 -2.97
CA MET A 65 -13.66 -5.92 -3.43
C MET A 65 -13.60 -6.94 -2.29
N LEU A 66 -13.04 -6.55 -1.14
CA LEU A 66 -12.87 -7.44 0.02
C LEU A 66 -14.01 -7.33 1.04
N ASN A 67 -14.99 -6.45 0.84
CA ASN A 67 -15.98 -6.06 1.85
C ASN A 67 -16.64 -7.27 2.54
N GLU A 68 -17.06 -8.29 1.77
CA GLU A 68 -17.71 -9.49 2.30
C GLU A 68 -16.89 -10.20 3.38
N PHE A 69 -15.55 -10.08 3.33
CA PHE A 69 -14.61 -10.72 4.24
C PHE A 69 -14.18 -9.83 5.42
N ILE A 70 -14.26 -8.50 5.26
CA ILE A 70 -13.66 -7.52 6.20
C ILE A 70 -14.65 -6.50 6.79
N GLN A 71 -15.93 -6.53 6.42
CA GLN A 71 -16.96 -5.57 6.88
C GLN A 71 -17.02 -5.38 8.40
N ASP A 72 -16.81 -6.44 9.19
CA ASP A 72 -16.85 -6.39 10.66
C ASP A 72 -15.48 -6.02 11.29
N ARG A 73 -14.49 -5.69 10.47
CA ARG A 73 -13.14 -5.33 10.94
C ARG A 73 -12.99 -3.82 11.05
N LYS A 74 -12.23 -3.38 12.04
CA LYS A 74 -11.82 -1.99 12.14
C LYS A 74 -10.66 -1.71 11.19
N LEU A 75 -10.64 -0.53 10.60
CA LEU A 75 -9.63 -0.11 9.63
C LEU A 75 -8.73 1.01 10.17
N VAL A 76 -7.49 0.99 9.70
CA VAL A 76 -6.57 2.13 9.75
C VAL A 76 -6.05 2.31 8.33
N VAL A 77 -6.32 3.48 7.75
CA VAL A 77 -5.84 3.82 6.41
C VAL A 77 -4.69 4.81 6.55
N ILE A 78 -3.56 4.46 5.96
CA ILE A 78 -2.36 5.29 5.95
C ILE A 78 -1.89 5.54 4.53
N THR A 79 -1.41 6.76 4.28
CA THR A 79 -0.82 7.15 3.00
C THR A 79 0.65 7.45 3.23
N PRO A 80 1.58 6.76 2.55
CA PRO A 80 3.01 7.03 2.68
C PRO A 80 3.34 8.52 2.44
N PRO A 81 4.28 9.11 3.20
CA PRO A 81 4.81 10.41 2.84
C PRO A 81 5.63 10.32 1.56
N VAL A 82 5.74 11.44 0.82
CA VAL A 82 6.85 11.62 -0.12
C VAL A 82 8.15 11.64 0.67
N ALA A 83 8.97 10.61 0.50
CA ALA A 83 10.23 10.40 1.21
C ALA A 83 11.14 9.46 0.41
N SER A 84 12.42 9.40 0.76
CA SER A 84 13.34 8.46 0.12
C SER A 84 12.97 7.00 0.44
N ALA A 85 13.39 6.08 -0.43
CA ALA A 85 13.17 4.65 -0.24
C ALA A 85 13.62 4.13 1.13
N LYS A 86 14.76 4.64 1.63
CA LYS A 86 15.30 4.30 2.94
C LYS A 86 14.39 4.80 4.07
N GLU A 87 13.92 6.04 3.98
CA GLU A 87 13.01 6.62 4.98
C GLU A 87 11.68 5.87 5.04
N LEU A 88 11.15 5.43 3.90
CA LEU A 88 9.91 4.64 3.83
C LEU A 88 10.04 3.27 4.49
N ILE A 89 11.14 2.56 4.24
CA ILE A 89 11.40 1.26 4.91
C ILE A 89 11.57 1.47 6.42
N VAL A 90 12.31 2.49 6.84
CA VAL A 90 12.46 2.83 8.27
C VAL A 90 11.10 3.17 8.90
N LEU A 91 10.25 3.91 8.19
CA LEU A 91 8.90 4.22 8.62
C LEU A 91 8.03 2.97 8.77
N GLY A 92 8.12 2.02 7.84
CA GLY A 92 7.49 0.71 7.97
C GLY A 92 7.89 0.00 9.26
N GLY A 93 9.18 -0.04 9.58
CA GLY A 93 9.67 -0.60 10.84
C GLY A 93 9.11 0.09 12.09
N ASN A 94 8.99 1.42 12.06
CA ASN A 94 8.38 2.19 13.15
C ASN A 94 6.88 1.87 13.32
N ILE A 95 6.15 1.68 12.22
CA ILE A 95 4.73 1.30 12.27
C ILE A 95 4.59 -0.13 12.80
N ARG A 96 5.50 -1.05 12.43
CA ARG A 96 5.56 -2.42 12.97
C ARG A 96 5.73 -2.41 14.49
N GLU A 97 6.61 -1.56 15.02
CA GLU A 97 6.74 -1.40 16.49
C GLU A 97 5.43 -0.93 17.14
N ALA A 98 4.67 -0.05 16.49
CA ALA A 98 3.37 0.39 16.99
C ALA A 98 2.33 -0.75 17.00
N ILE A 99 2.37 -1.63 16.00
CA ILE A 99 1.49 -2.80 15.84
C ILE A 99 1.84 -3.90 16.86
N ASN A 100 3.12 -4.24 17.00
CA ASN A 100 3.60 -5.38 17.79
C ASN A 100 3.37 -5.26 19.30
N VAL A 101 3.17 -4.04 19.81
CA VAL A 101 2.86 -3.81 21.23
C VAL A 101 1.37 -3.82 21.52
N THR A 102 0.53 -4.10 20.52
CA THR A 102 -0.91 -4.32 20.70
C THR A 102 -1.20 -5.81 20.89
N ASP A 103 -2.29 -6.12 21.58
CA ASP A 103 -2.83 -7.48 21.74
C ASP A 103 -3.71 -7.91 20.57
N ARG A 104 -3.70 -7.15 19.46
CA ARG A 104 -4.60 -7.33 18.33
C ARG A 104 -3.98 -8.17 17.24
N ARG A 105 -4.82 -8.99 16.60
CA ARG A 105 -4.49 -9.64 15.34
C ARG A 105 -4.72 -8.64 14.20
N ILE A 106 -3.64 -8.18 13.59
CA ILE A 106 -3.66 -7.16 12.54
C ILE A 106 -3.23 -7.79 11.22
N ALA A 107 -4.03 -7.59 10.17
CA ALA A 107 -3.64 -7.85 8.80
C ALA A 107 -3.29 -6.52 8.14
N VAL A 108 -2.29 -6.52 7.26
CA VAL A 108 -1.88 -5.33 6.50
C VAL A 108 -2.17 -5.56 5.03
N LEU A 109 -2.87 -4.61 4.43
CA LEU A 109 -3.14 -4.57 2.99
C LEU A 109 -2.31 -3.44 2.37
N CYS A 110 -1.43 -3.80 1.44
CA CYS A 110 -0.69 -2.84 0.64
C CYS A 110 -1.39 -2.70 -0.72
N SER A 111 -1.97 -1.54 -0.99
CA SER A 111 -2.53 -1.20 -2.30
C SER A 111 -1.48 -0.47 -3.14
N ALA A 112 -1.12 -1.05 -4.28
CA ALA A 112 -0.14 -0.51 -5.22
C ALA A 112 -0.32 -1.11 -6.62
N GLU A 113 0.03 -0.33 -7.64
CA GLU A 113 0.14 -0.73 -9.04
C GLU A 113 1.63 -0.73 -9.44
N LEU A 114 2.01 -1.56 -10.41
CA LEU A 114 3.38 -1.59 -10.93
C LEU A 114 3.51 -0.62 -12.12
N SER A 115 4.14 -0.99 -13.23
CA SER A 115 4.28 -0.08 -14.37
C SER A 115 2.96 0.17 -15.10
N HIS A 116 2.77 1.40 -15.59
CA HIS A 116 1.61 1.82 -16.38
C HIS A 116 2.02 1.98 -17.85
N ARG A 117 2.89 1.09 -18.34
CA ARG A 117 3.56 1.21 -19.65
C ARG A 117 3.76 -0.14 -20.38
N LEU A 118 2.99 -1.17 -20.03
CA LEU A 118 3.17 -2.53 -20.56
C LEU A 118 2.63 -2.74 -21.97
N SER A 119 1.79 -1.84 -22.49
CA SER A 119 1.21 -2.00 -23.83
C SER A 119 0.76 -0.68 -24.45
N GLU A 120 0.33 -0.71 -25.70
CA GLU A 120 -0.32 0.44 -26.37
C GLU A 120 -1.64 0.86 -25.71
N LEU A 121 -2.28 -0.02 -24.92
CA LEU A 121 -3.47 0.30 -24.15
C LEU A 121 -3.17 1.06 -22.85
N SER A 122 -1.90 1.09 -22.44
CA SER A 122 -1.47 1.79 -21.23
C SER A 122 -1.79 3.29 -21.33
N PRO A 123 -2.20 3.97 -20.24
CA PRO A 123 -2.48 5.40 -20.27
C PRO A 123 -1.29 6.26 -20.74
N GLY A 124 -0.07 5.80 -20.46
CA GLY A 124 1.17 6.41 -20.94
C GLY A 124 1.72 5.84 -22.24
N GLY A 125 1.05 4.88 -22.89
CA GLY A 125 1.62 4.09 -23.98
C GLY A 125 2.75 3.17 -23.53
N ILE A 126 3.37 2.47 -24.49
CA ILE A 126 4.35 1.43 -24.19
C ILE A 126 5.74 1.99 -23.85
N HIS A 127 6.41 1.37 -22.87
CA HIS A 127 7.83 1.59 -22.58
C HIS A 127 8.58 0.26 -22.63
N LYS A 128 9.72 0.23 -23.34
CA LYS A 128 10.49 -1.00 -23.59
C LYS A 128 10.96 -1.73 -22.32
N ASP A 129 11.14 -0.98 -21.23
CA ASP A 129 11.66 -1.51 -19.96
C ASP A 129 10.57 -1.82 -18.93
N ALA A 130 9.28 -1.63 -19.26
CA ALA A 130 8.16 -1.80 -18.34
C ALA A 130 8.03 -3.24 -17.80
N GLU A 131 8.15 -4.24 -18.68
CA GLU A 131 8.10 -5.65 -18.28
C GLU A 131 9.28 -6.02 -17.37
N ALA A 132 10.47 -5.51 -17.67
CA ALA A 132 11.66 -5.73 -16.84
C ALA A 132 11.53 -5.05 -15.47
N PHE A 133 10.95 -3.85 -15.43
CA PHE A 133 10.65 -3.13 -14.18
C PHE A 133 9.72 -3.93 -13.28
N ASP A 134 8.58 -4.40 -13.80
CA ASP A 134 7.62 -5.20 -13.04
C ASP A 134 8.24 -6.51 -12.54
N LYS A 135 8.96 -7.21 -13.41
CA LYS A 135 9.67 -8.44 -13.06
C LYS A 135 10.66 -8.21 -11.93
N ASN A 136 11.42 -7.12 -11.96
CA ASN A 136 12.39 -6.80 -10.91
C ASN A 136 11.71 -6.57 -9.55
N ILE A 137 10.57 -5.87 -9.52
CA ILE A 137 9.81 -5.67 -8.28
C ILE A 137 9.30 -7.02 -7.76
N ARG A 138 8.67 -7.82 -8.62
CA ARG A 138 8.13 -9.15 -8.26
C ARG A 138 9.20 -10.08 -7.71
N SER A 139 10.35 -10.16 -8.37
CA SER A 139 11.50 -10.95 -7.89
C SER A 139 12.04 -10.41 -6.57
N ALA A 140 12.17 -9.08 -6.42
CA ALA A 140 12.61 -8.48 -5.16
C ALA A 140 11.67 -8.84 -3.99
N LEU A 141 10.36 -8.86 -4.23
CA LEU A 141 9.35 -9.21 -3.24
C LEU A 141 9.40 -10.69 -2.87
N THR A 142 9.52 -11.57 -3.86
CA THR A 142 9.54 -13.03 -3.67
C THR A 142 10.83 -13.49 -3.00
N ASP A 143 11.98 -12.92 -3.39
CA ASP A 143 13.31 -13.33 -2.93
C ASP A 143 13.70 -12.71 -1.57
N GLY A 144 12.87 -11.83 -0.99
CA GLY A 144 13.24 -11.12 0.23
C GLY A 144 14.33 -10.06 0.02
N ASN A 145 14.52 -9.56 -1.22
CA ASN A 145 15.66 -8.71 -1.57
C ASN A 145 15.35 -7.21 -1.48
N SER A 146 15.43 -6.66 -0.27
CA SER A 146 15.23 -5.23 0.02
C SER A 146 16.17 -4.30 -0.76
N VAL A 147 17.37 -4.76 -1.11
CA VAL A 147 18.37 -3.95 -1.82
C VAL A 147 17.91 -3.62 -3.23
N GLN A 148 17.12 -4.49 -3.88
CA GLN A 148 16.58 -4.21 -5.20
C GLN A 148 15.51 -3.11 -5.15
N LEU A 149 14.57 -3.17 -4.19
CA LEU A 149 13.54 -2.14 -4.01
C LEU A 149 14.13 -0.76 -3.69
N LEU A 150 15.24 -0.73 -2.94
CA LEU A 150 15.98 0.49 -2.61
C LEU A 150 16.69 1.13 -3.80
N LYS A 151 17.04 0.34 -4.84
CA LYS A 151 17.80 0.81 -5.99
C LYS A 151 16.95 1.41 -7.11
N ILE A 152 15.64 1.15 -7.10
CA ILE A 152 14.72 1.74 -8.07
C ILE A 152 14.68 3.25 -7.84
N SER A 153 15.16 4.05 -8.79
CA SER A 153 15.19 5.50 -8.64
C SER A 153 13.81 6.12 -8.88
N ASP A 154 13.54 7.29 -8.31
CA ASP A 154 12.28 8.01 -8.53
C ASP A 154 12.10 8.38 -10.01
N ILE A 155 13.20 8.65 -10.73
CA ILE A 155 13.21 8.86 -12.18
C ILE A 155 12.68 7.60 -12.90
N THR A 156 13.17 6.42 -12.51
CA THR A 156 12.70 5.15 -13.09
C THR A 156 11.21 4.91 -12.81
N VAL A 157 10.73 5.24 -11.61
CA VAL A 157 9.30 5.14 -11.26
C VAL A 157 8.46 6.04 -12.16
N GLU A 158 8.89 7.30 -12.33
CA GLU A 158 8.21 8.28 -13.17
C GLU A 158 8.20 7.85 -14.66
N GLU A 159 9.33 7.36 -15.17
CA GLU A 159 9.44 6.82 -16.54
C GLU A 159 8.46 5.66 -16.78
N GLN A 160 8.32 4.76 -15.80
CA GLN A 160 7.37 3.64 -15.89
C GLN A 160 5.92 4.02 -15.53
N GLY A 161 5.67 5.26 -15.12
CA GLY A 161 4.36 5.73 -14.67
C GLY A 161 3.80 4.97 -13.47
N ALA A 162 4.67 4.30 -12.69
CA ALA A 162 4.23 3.38 -11.65
C ALA A 162 3.69 4.13 -10.41
N GLN A 163 2.62 3.61 -9.81
CA GLN A 163 1.99 4.20 -8.63
C GLN A 163 1.97 3.22 -7.46
N GLY A 164 2.49 3.63 -6.30
CA GLY A 164 2.43 2.82 -5.08
C GLY A 164 3.71 2.07 -4.73
N LEU A 165 4.83 2.30 -5.42
CA LEU A 165 6.13 1.78 -4.99
C LEU A 165 6.49 2.25 -3.57
N ASP A 166 6.07 3.45 -3.18
CA ASP A 166 6.27 3.96 -1.83
C ASP A 166 5.46 3.18 -0.78
N SER A 167 4.24 2.76 -1.14
CA SER A 167 3.44 1.84 -0.32
C SER A 167 4.15 0.50 -0.18
N ILE A 168 4.71 -0.04 -1.27
CA ILE A 168 5.48 -1.29 -1.27
C ILE A 168 6.73 -1.16 -0.37
N ARG A 169 7.48 -0.06 -0.45
CA ARG A 169 8.66 0.20 0.38
C ARG A 169 8.32 0.31 1.86
N LEU A 170 7.24 1.02 2.19
CA LEU A 170 6.73 1.10 3.56
C LEU A 170 6.28 -0.27 4.06
N PHE A 171 5.51 -1.01 3.25
CA PHE A 171 5.07 -2.37 3.55
C PHE A 171 6.26 -3.33 3.76
N TRP A 172 7.30 -3.19 2.97
CA TRP A 172 8.53 -3.96 3.15
C TRP A 172 9.18 -3.72 4.52
N GLY A 173 9.22 -2.47 4.97
CA GLY A 173 9.67 -2.11 6.31
C GLY A 173 8.84 -2.74 7.42
N LEU A 174 7.53 -2.92 7.21
CA LEU A 174 6.66 -3.62 8.16
C LEU A 174 7.03 -5.10 8.33
N LEU A 175 7.48 -5.74 7.25
CA LEU A 175 7.87 -7.14 7.23
C LEU A 175 9.29 -7.40 7.74
N ALA A 176 10.10 -6.35 7.93
CA ALA A 176 11.44 -6.52 8.48
C ALA A 176 11.39 -7.29 9.81
N ASP A 177 12.45 -8.03 10.14
CA ASP A 177 12.59 -8.83 11.37
C ASP A 177 11.42 -9.80 11.67
N THR A 178 10.59 -10.09 10.66
CA THR A 178 9.47 -11.03 10.74
C THR A 178 9.83 -12.24 9.89
N ASN A 179 9.53 -13.44 10.37
CA ASN A 179 9.68 -14.64 9.56
C ASN A 179 8.45 -14.78 8.66
N TYR A 180 8.65 -14.78 7.33
CA TYR A 180 7.55 -14.92 6.38
C TYR A 180 7.99 -15.60 5.09
N THR A 181 7.00 -16.11 4.36
CA THR A 181 7.11 -16.49 2.95
C THR A 181 6.26 -15.55 2.12
N MET A 182 6.79 -15.08 0.98
CA MET A 182 6.05 -14.23 0.05
C MET A 182 5.60 -15.07 -1.15
N ASP A 183 4.30 -15.29 -1.27
CA ASP A 183 3.72 -16.04 -2.38
C ASP A 183 3.08 -15.09 -3.39
N GLU A 184 3.48 -15.20 -4.65
CA GLU A 184 2.77 -14.57 -5.75
C GLU A 184 1.50 -15.37 -6.08
N LEU A 185 0.35 -14.72 -6.03
CA LEU A 185 -0.95 -15.33 -6.33
C LEU A 185 -1.36 -15.09 -7.78
N ALA A 186 -1.15 -13.87 -8.27
CA ALA A 186 -1.45 -13.48 -9.64
C ALA A 186 -0.62 -12.26 -10.06
N TYR A 187 -0.29 -12.22 -11.35
CA TYR A 187 0.23 -11.03 -12.01
C TYR A 187 -0.44 -10.89 -13.38
N GLU A 188 -1.14 -9.79 -13.60
CA GLU A 188 -1.91 -9.54 -14.81
C GLU A 188 -1.79 -8.08 -15.24
N HIS A 189 -1.97 -7.79 -16.53
CA HIS A 189 -1.94 -6.43 -17.06
C HIS A 189 -2.97 -6.17 -18.18
N PRO A 190 -4.27 -6.44 -17.96
CA PRO A 190 -5.30 -6.37 -18.99
C PRO A 190 -5.44 -4.97 -19.63
N TYR A 191 -5.06 -3.91 -18.92
CA TYR A 191 -5.13 -2.52 -19.39
C TYR A 191 -3.74 -1.90 -19.61
N GLY A 192 -2.69 -2.74 -19.69
CA GLY A 192 -1.31 -2.27 -19.78
C GLY A 192 -0.77 -1.65 -18.49
N ILE A 193 -1.46 -1.88 -17.36
CA ILE A 193 -1.03 -1.55 -16.00
C ILE A 193 -0.70 -2.86 -15.29
N GLY A 194 0.46 -2.94 -14.64
CA GLY A 194 0.87 -4.14 -13.91
C GLY A 194 0.11 -4.28 -12.60
N HIS A 195 -0.76 -5.29 -12.50
CA HIS A 195 -1.48 -5.63 -11.28
C HIS A 195 -0.88 -6.88 -10.66
N LEU A 196 -0.38 -6.75 -9.43
CA LEU A 196 0.27 -7.82 -8.69
C LEU A 196 -0.53 -8.14 -7.43
N THR A 197 -0.87 -9.40 -7.23
CA THR A 197 -1.41 -9.90 -5.97
C THR A 197 -0.42 -10.86 -5.33
N MET A 198 0.04 -10.54 -4.13
CA MET A 198 0.91 -11.40 -3.32
C MET A 198 0.39 -11.51 -1.89
N VAL A 199 0.83 -12.55 -1.18
CA VAL A 199 0.57 -12.72 0.24
C VAL A 199 1.86 -13.04 0.99
N ALA A 200 2.14 -12.26 2.04
CA ALA A 200 3.17 -12.58 3.01
C ALA A 200 2.56 -13.46 4.12
N LYS A 201 2.93 -14.73 4.16
CA LYS A 201 2.51 -15.68 5.21
C LYS A 201 3.52 -15.65 6.34
N LEU A 202 3.10 -15.12 7.49
CA LEU A 202 3.95 -15.04 8.68
C LEU A 202 4.10 -16.41 9.36
N HIS A 203 5.26 -16.66 9.97
CA HIS A 203 5.63 -17.92 10.63
C HIS A 203 5.98 -17.73 12.11
#